data_AF-A0AAV6B5N4-F1
#
_entry.id   AF-A0AAV6B5N4-F1
#
_cell.length_a   1.000
_cell.length_b   1.000
_cell.length_c   1.000
_cell.angle_alpha   90.00
_cell.angle_beta   90.00
_cell.angle_gamma   90.00
#
_symmetry.space_group_name_H-M   'P 1'
#
loop_
_entity.id
_entity.type
_entity.pdbx_description
1 polymer ?
#
loop_
_entity_poly.entity_id
_entity_poly.type
_entity_poly.pdbx_seq_one_letter_code
_entity_poly.pdbx_strand_id
1 'polypeptide(L)'
;MNSAGAGAADRTEDPRCDMKKPKPSHARGDSRDHRKKASSPTKRDETLRHRFPPFALDGHVWLPHEWVAHYPADAVLKQNDPGKLSLVRVGPSTRCFPKPTESSAAIKGWTKERHMAEMERLCSDGGATGNVFVRARVSKDATNCIGIHTNQFFGMLMELAKEKNEAAIEYVLQITRQGCVFLKGLSETNPELLRPAARRSWRWPVLKSLHPYLSDEHELICKNLQLGQDTPFEIHPSARWKTDAAGVIAFCLLTYLYDARERDAGPLGKHLSAFPKFSEDSAPRWWKVGQYLLLLAYPNPERVPELESLVKAPSHRKSPGRVRFRIMKILRDRFLSLAPPD
;
A
#
# COMPACT_ATOMS: atom_id res chain seq x y z
N MET A 1 -45.50 37.66 18.54
CA MET A 1 -46.02 38.11 19.85
C MET A 1 -45.50 37.15 20.90
N ASN A 2 -45.02 37.70 22.03
CA ASN A 2 -44.48 37.06 23.25
C ASN A 2 -43.06 36.46 23.11
N SER A 3 -41.98 37.18 23.45
CA SER A 3 -41.45 37.62 24.77
C SER A 3 -40.27 36.71 25.17
N ALA A 4 -39.02 37.14 24.98
CA ALA A 4 -38.21 37.97 25.89
C ALA A 4 -37.74 37.21 27.15
N GLY A 5 -36.42 37.04 27.27
CA GLY A 5 -35.76 36.50 28.45
C GLY A 5 -34.25 36.75 28.36
N ALA A 6 -33.84 37.93 28.83
CA ALA A 6 -32.46 38.32 29.03
C ALA A 6 -31.99 37.91 30.45
N GLY A 7 -30.70 37.60 30.60
CA GLY A 7 -30.04 37.45 31.88
C GLY A 7 -28.54 37.67 31.71
N ALA A 8 -28.03 38.74 32.30
CA ALA A 8 -26.66 39.22 32.19
C ALA A 8 -25.86 38.96 33.48
N ALA A 9 -24.54 38.91 33.32
CA ALA A 9 -23.44 39.30 34.22
C ALA A 9 -23.36 38.68 35.65
N ASP A 10 -22.17 38.21 36.05
CA ASP A 10 -21.25 39.04 36.84
C ASP A 10 -19.84 38.42 36.97
N ARG A 11 -18.83 39.28 37.07
CA ARG A 11 -17.41 39.01 37.28
C ARG A 11 -17.11 38.91 38.77
N THR A 12 -16.05 38.19 39.15
CA THR A 12 -15.10 38.70 40.18
C THR A 12 -13.80 37.90 40.16
N GLU A 13 -12.70 38.64 40.01
CA GLU A 13 -11.31 38.21 40.08
C GLU A 13 -10.73 38.39 41.49
N ASP A 14 -9.67 37.62 41.76
CA ASP A 14 -8.53 37.87 42.67
C ASP A 14 -8.73 37.75 44.21
N PRO A 15 -7.67 37.56 45.04
CA PRO A 15 -6.24 37.49 44.72
C PRO A 15 -5.42 36.38 45.42
N ARG A 16 -4.15 36.34 44.98
CA ARG A 16 -2.95 35.70 45.55
C ARG A 16 -2.82 35.80 47.07
N CYS A 17 -2.30 34.73 47.68
CA CYS A 17 -1.74 34.76 49.03
C CYS A 17 -0.35 34.10 49.05
N ASP A 18 0.69 34.94 49.09
CA ASP A 18 2.04 34.59 49.51
C ASP A 18 2.07 34.45 51.04
N MET A 19 2.57 33.32 51.56
CA MET A 19 2.96 33.20 52.96
C MET A 19 4.22 32.34 53.10
N LYS A 20 5.10 32.84 53.97
CA LYS A 20 6.48 32.45 54.20
C LYS A 20 6.62 31.14 54.99
N LYS A 21 7.78 30.52 54.77
CA LYS A 21 8.47 29.42 55.47
C LYS A 21 8.22 29.31 56.99
N PRO A 22 8.39 28.08 57.51
CA PRO A 22 9.46 27.88 58.50
C PRO A 22 10.38 26.69 58.18
N LYS A 23 11.68 26.84 58.51
CA LYS A 23 12.63 25.73 58.74
C LYS A 23 12.25 25.02 60.05
N PRO A 24 12.50 23.71 60.19
CA PRO A 24 13.61 23.36 61.08
C PRO A 24 14.40 22.07 60.72
N SER A 25 15.63 22.07 61.23
CA SER A 25 16.41 20.98 61.85
C SER A 25 16.68 19.64 61.13
N HIS A 26 17.98 19.37 61.07
CA HIS A 26 18.67 18.11 60.92
C HIS A 26 17.96 16.85 61.42
N ALA A 27 17.91 15.82 60.58
CA ALA A 27 18.10 14.44 61.00
C ALA A 27 18.82 13.67 59.87
N ARG A 28 19.89 12.98 60.26
CA ARG A 28 20.68 12.05 59.45
C ARG A 28 19.79 10.90 58.98
N GLY A 29 19.89 10.53 57.72
CA GLY A 29 19.20 9.38 57.15
C GLY A 29 19.97 8.83 55.97
N ASP A 30 20.31 7.55 56.05
CA ASP A 30 21.24 6.83 55.20
C ASP A 30 21.01 6.98 53.69
N SER A 31 22.10 7.30 53.01
CA SER A 31 22.23 7.25 51.56
C SER A 31 22.20 5.78 51.11
N ARG A 32 21.02 5.25 50.82
CA ARG A 32 20.86 4.06 49.99
C ARG A 32 20.72 4.48 48.53
N ASP A 33 21.76 4.17 47.77
CA ASP A 33 21.84 4.20 46.32
C ASP A 33 20.67 3.45 45.67
N HIS A 34 19.56 4.15 45.45
CA HIS A 34 18.61 3.80 44.39
C HIS A 34 19.09 4.45 43.09
N ARG A 35 20.16 3.87 42.55
CA ARG A 35 20.55 4.03 41.15
C ARG A 35 19.38 3.48 40.31
N LYS A 36 18.42 4.36 39.99
CA LYS A 36 17.47 4.14 38.89
C LYS A 36 18.33 3.90 37.66
N LYS A 37 18.56 2.62 37.33
CA LYS A 37 18.99 2.22 35.99
C LYS A 37 17.92 2.78 35.07
N ALA A 38 18.21 3.91 34.44
CA ALA A 38 17.55 4.29 33.22
C ALA A 38 17.64 3.05 32.33
N SER A 39 16.52 2.39 32.11
CA SER A 39 16.41 1.34 31.12
C SER A 39 16.86 1.98 29.82
N SER A 40 18.09 1.66 29.40
CA SER A 40 18.60 2.03 28.10
C SER A 40 17.51 1.69 27.10
N PRO A 41 17.10 2.61 26.21
CA PRO A 41 16.11 2.30 25.19
C PRO A 41 16.63 1.08 24.45
N THR A 42 15.94 -0.04 24.62
CA THR A 42 16.28 -1.29 23.97
C THR A 42 16.35 -1.00 22.47
N LYS A 43 17.51 -1.25 21.85
CA LYS A 43 17.77 -1.18 20.39
C LYS A 43 16.76 -1.96 19.51
N ARG A 44 15.75 -2.61 20.12
CA ARG A 44 14.69 -3.37 19.47
C ARG A 44 13.57 -2.51 18.87
N ASP A 45 13.55 -1.20 19.10
CA ASP A 45 12.47 -0.32 18.62
C ASP A 45 12.88 0.64 17.48
N GLU A 46 14.12 0.54 16.99
CA GLU A 46 14.57 1.29 15.80
C GLU A 46 14.15 0.63 14.49
N THR A 47 13.82 -0.65 14.50
CA THR A 47 13.32 -1.39 13.32
C THR A 47 11.90 -0.99 12.90
N LEU A 48 11.18 -0.22 13.73
CA LEU A 48 9.85 0.33 13.43
C LEU A 48 9.86 1.75 12.85
N ARG A 49 11.04 2.34 12.57
CA ARG A 49 11.17 3.71 12.02
C ARG A 49 10.92 3.85 10.52
N HIS A 50 10.45 2.82 9.83
CA HIS A 50 9.93 2.96 8.46
C HIS A 50 8.40 3.10 8.49
N ARG A 51 7.91 4.20 9.09
CA ARG A 51 6.46 4.47 9.25
C ARG A 51 5.70 4.68 7.93
N PHE A 52 6.40 4.78 6.80
CA PHE A 52 5.79 4.83 5.48
C PHE A 52 6.76 4.20 4.48
N PRO A 53 6.39 3.10 3.80
CA PRO A 53 7.27 2.51 2.81
C PRO A 53 7.51 3.53 1.68
N PRO A 54 8.69 3.56 1.04
CA PRO A 54 8.89 4.46 -0.09
C PRO A 54 7.92 4.15 -1.23
N PHE A 55 7.75 5.09 -2.15
CA PHE A 55 6.89 4.89 -3.32
C PHE A 55 7.32 3.66 -4.13
N ALA A 56 6.35 2.91 -4.63
CA ALA A 56 6.54 1.80 -5.54
C ALA A 56 5.38 1.78 -6.55
N LEU A 57 5.70 1.45 -7.80
CA LEU A 57 4.74 1.16 -8.86
C LEU A 57 3.97 -0.12 -8.52
N ASP A 58 2.81 -0.28 -9.15
CA ASP A 58 2.06 -1.53 -9.08
C ASP A 58 2.93 -2.72 -9.57
N GLY A 59 2.82 -3.85 -8.90
CA GLY A 59 3.71 -5.00 -9.09
C GLY A 59 5.15 -4.79 -8.57
N HIS A 60 5.45 -3.73 -7.83
CA HIS A 60 6.75 -3.53 -7.19
C HIS A 60 6.58 -3.47 -5.68
N VAL A 61 7.53 -4.02 -4.92
CA VAL A 61 7.45 -4.05 -3.45
C VAL A 61 8.81 -3.76 -2.81
N TRP A 62 8.76 -3.14 -1.64
CA TRP A 62 9.94 -2.94 -0.79
C TRP A 62 10.07 -4.12 0.17
N LEU A 63 11.18 -4.85 0.09
CA LEU A 63 11.46 -6.02 0.92
C LEU A 63 12.72 -5.79 1.76
N PRO A 64 12.83 -6.40 2.96
CA PRO A 64 14.09 -6.49 3.68
C PRO A 64 15.20 -7.04 2.78
N HIS A 65 16.41 -6.47 2.87
CA HIS A 65 17.54 -6.86 2.02
C HIS A 65 17.82 -8.37 2.04
N GLU A 66 17.68 -9.00 3.20
CA GLU A 66 17.86 -10.43 3.41
C GLU A 66 16.89 -11.29 2.61
N TRP A 67 15.70 -10.76 2.24
CA TRP A 67 14.70 -11.50 1.45
C TRP A 67 14.96 -11.38 -0.06
N VAL A 68 15.80 -10.42 -0.46
CA VAL A 68 16.11 -10.15 -1.88
C VAL A 68 16.89 -11.30 -2.51
N ALA A 69 17.63 -12.08 -1.72
CA ALA A 69 18.39 -13.24 -2.21
C ALA A 69 17.51 -14.30 -2.90
N HIS A 70 16.19 -14.28 -2.68
CA HIS A 70 15.21 -15.16 -3.32
C HIS A 70 14.68 -14.65 -4.65
N TYR A 71 15.16 -13.48 -5.11
CA TYR A 71 14.77 -12.87 -6.37
C TYR A 71 15.97 -12.82 -7.33
N PRO A 72 15.77 -12.98 -8.65
CA PRO A 72 16.86 -12.79 -9.59
C PRO A 72 17.42 -11.37 -9.54
N ALA A 73 18.69 -11.24 -9.91
CA ALA A 73 19.38 -9.96 -9.92
C ALA A 73 18.68 -8.88 -10.77
N ASP A 74 18.03 -9.25 -11.88
CA ASP A 74 17.32 -8.31 -12.76
C ASP A 74 15.95 -7.87 -12.22
N ALA A 75 15.38 -8.58 -11.25
CA ALA A 75 14.18 -8.16 -10.53
C ALA A 75 14.49 -7.10 -9.45
N VAL A 76 15.75 -6.99 -9.01
CA VAL A 76 16.18 -6.03 -8.00
C VAL A 76 16.45 -4.68 -8.65
N LEU A 77 15.52 -3.73 -8.48
CA LEU A 77 15.58 -2.43 -9.12
C LEU A 77 16.46 -1.44 -8.33
N LYS A 78 16.49 -1.60 -7.01
CA LYS A 78 17.31 -0.80 -6.12
C LYS A 78 17.69 -1.61 -4.90
N GLN A 79 18.99 -1.70 -4.65
CA GLN A 79 19.55 -2.27 -3.44
C GLN A 79 20.03 -1.11 -2.56
N ASN A 80 19.45 -0.98 -1.36
CA ASN A 80 19.96 -0.06 -0.35
C ASN A 80 21.00 -0.79 0.54
N ASP A 81 21.73 -0.03 1.36
CA ASP A 81 22.74 -0.56 2.29
C ASP A 81 22.26 -1.80 3.07
N PRO A 82 23.17 -2.71 3.46
CA PRO A 82 22.84 -3.86 4.30
C PRO A 82 22.01 -3.46 5.53
N GLY A 83 20.84 -4.09 5.71
CA GLY A 83 19.89 -3.77 6.77
C GLY A 83 18.76 -2.78 6.39
N LYS A 84 18.68 -2.36 5.12
CA LYS A 84 17.58 -1.52 4.60
C LYS A 84 16.65 -2.30 3.67
N LEU A 85 15.54 -1.67 3.29
CA LEU A 85 14.62 -2.19 2.29
C LEU A 85 15.22 -2.07 0.88
N SER A 86 15.00 -3.07 0.04
CA SER A 86 15.32 -3.06 -1.39
C SER A 86 14.03 -3.06 -2.21
N LEU A 87 14.04 -2.37 -3.35
CA LEU A 87 12.90 -2.32 -4.25
C LEU A 87 13.03 -3.46 -5.25
N VAL A 88 12.06 -4.37 -5.22
CA VAL A 88 12.02 -5.55 -6.06
C VAL A 88 10.77 -5.48 -6.94
N ARG A 89 10.94 -5.80 -8.22
CA ARG A 89 9.82 -6.02 -9.12
C ARG A 89 9.23 -7.39 -8.83
N VAL A 90 8.00 -7.40 -8.36
CA VAL A 90 7.17 -8.60 -8.26
C VAL A 90 6.47 -8.78 -9.62
N GLY A 91 7.25 -9.24 -10.60
CA GLY A 91 6.64 -9.74 -11.83
C GLY A 91 5.85 -11.04 -11.58
N PRO A 92 5.25 -11.64 -12.63
CA PRO A 92 5.12 -13.10 -12.71
C PRO A 92 6.35 -13.73 -12.08
N SER A 93 6.20 -14.34 -10.91
CA SER A 93 7.26 -14.84 -10.05
C SER A 93 8.50 -15.24 -10.84
N THR A 94 9.55 -14.42 -10.80
CA THR A 94 10.87 -14.96 -11.08
C THR A 94 11.33 -15.70 -9.82
N ARG A 95 10.96 -16.99 -9.80
CA ARG A 95 11.46 -18.09 -8.96
C ARG A 95 11.83 -17.71 -7.51
N CYS A 96 10.83 -17.36 -6.70
CA CYS A 96 10.97 -17.55 -5.24
C CYS A 96 10.98 -19.03 -4.85
N PHE A 97 10.64 -19.92 -5.80
CA PHE A 97 10.77 -21.36 -5.62
C PHE A 97 12.14 -21.83 -6.11
N PRO A 98 12.81 -22.72 -5.37
CA PRO A 98 13.99 -23.39 -5.88
C PRO A 98 13.70 -23.96 -7.27
N LYS A 99 14.70 -23.95 -8.15
CA LYS A 99 14.55 -24.62 -9.46
C LYS A 99 14.01 -26.02 -9.19
N PRO A 100 12.98 -26.48 -9.93
CA PRO A 100 12.52 -27.85 -9.79
C PRO A 100 13.74 -28.77 -9.87
N THR A 101 13.82 -29.72 -8.95
CA THR A 101 14.90 -30.72 -8.91
C THR A 101 14.95 -31.54 -10.20
N GLU A 102 13.85 -31.57 -10.94
CA GLU A 102 13.68 -32.26 -12.21
C GLU A 102 13.46 -31.30 -13.38
N SER A 103 13.85 -31.70 -14.59
CA SER A 103 13.64 -30.90 -15.79
C SER A 103 12.16 -30.82 -16.17
N SER A 104 11.75 -29.77 -16.92
CA SER A 104 10.37 -29.65 -17.41
C SER A 104 9.95 -30.83 -18.30
N ALA A 105 10.89 -31.48 -19.01
CA ALA A 105 10.61 -32.68 -19.79
C ALA A 105 10.33 -33.89 -18.88
N ALA A 106 11.09 -34.05 -17.79
CA ALA A 106 10.85 -35.09 -16.79
C ALA A 106 9.50 -34.90 -16.09
N ILE A 107 9.16 -33.65 -15.71
CA ILE A 107 7.87 -33.32 -15.07
C ILE A 107 6.69 -33.59 -16.00
N LYS A 108 6.81 -33.28 -17.29
CA LYS A 108 5.78 -33.61 -18.30
C LYS A 108 5.55 -35.10 -18.48
N GLY A 109 6.56 -35.93 -18.17
CA GLY A 109 6.46 -37.39 -18.20
C GLY A 109 5.95 -38.02 -16.90
N TRP A 110 5.58 -37.23 -15.88
CA TRP A 110 5.06 -37.78 -14.64
C TRP A 110 3.70 -38.46 -14.84
N THR A 111 3.50 -39.59 -14.16
CA THR A 111 2.18 -40.20 -14.04
C THR A 111 1.28 -39.33 -13.15
N LYS A 112 -0.03 -39.50 -13.27
CA LYS A 112 -1.01 -38.80 -12.44
C LYS A 112 -0.75 -39.07 -10.95
N GLU A 113 -0.44 -40.31 -10.59
CA GLU A 113 -0.20 -40.76 -9.22
C GLU A 113 1.05 -40.08 -8.63
N ARG A 114 2.14 -40.01 -9.41
CA ARG A 114 3.34 -39.30 -9.00
C ARG A 114 3.08 -37.81 -8.83
N HIS A 115 2.32 -37.22 -9.75
CA HIS A 115 1.95 -35.81 -9.67
C HIS A 115 1.16 -35.52 -8.39
N MET A 116 0.17 -36.36 -8.08
CA MET A 116 -0.62 -36.23 -6.84
C MET A 116 0.23 -36.43 -5.59
N ALA A 117 1.11 -37.43 -5.56
CA ALA A 117 1.99 -37.69 -4.41
C ALA A 117 2.98 -36.54 -4.16
N GLU A 118 3.52 -35.93 -5.21
CA GLU A 118 4.43 -34.79 -5.06
C GLU A 118 3.67 -33.52 -4.64
N MET A 119 2.48 -33.28 -5.21
CA MET A 119 1.61 -32.18 -4.78
C MET A 119 1.17 -32.36 -3.32
N GLU A 120 0.83 -33.58 -2.93
CA GLU A 120 0.54 -33.93 -1.55
C GLU A 120 1.75 -33.65 -0.67
N ARG A 121 2.97 -34.12 -1.02
CA ARG A 121 4.20 -33.83 -0.27
C ARG A 121 4.44 -32.33 -0.08
N LEU A 122 4.22 -31.52 -1.11
CA LEU A 122 4.36 -30.06 -1.06
C LEU A 122 3.29 -29.40 -0.19
N CYS A 123 2.09 -29.98 -0.11
CA CYS A 123 0.95 -29.49 0.68
C CYS A 123 0.83 -30.14 2.07
N SER A 124 1.56 -31.23 2.34
CA SER A 124 1.43 -32.11 3.53
C SER A 124 1.94 -31.49 4.82
N ASP A 125 2.60 -30.33 4.76
CA ASP A 125 2.83 -29.52 5.95
C ASP A 125 1.53 -28.82 6.41
N GLY A 126 0.40 -29.52 6.37
CA GLY A 126 -0.95 -29.00 6.67
C GLY A 126 -1.10 -28.54 8.12
N GLY A 127 -0.21 -28.99 9.02
CA GLY A 127 -0.05 -28.41 10.35
C GLY A 127 0.39 -26.95 10.30
N ALA A 128 1.17 -26.55 9.30
CA ALA A 128 1.58 -25.16 9.09
C ALA A 128 0.37 -24.28 8.74
N THR A 129 -0.58 -24.71 7.91
CA THR A 129 -1.75 -23.89 7.52
C THR A 129 -2.66 -23.58 8.70
N GLY A 130 -2.98 -24.59 9.53
CA GLY A 130 -3.76 -24.40 10.76
C GLY A 130 -3.06 -23.48 11.75
N ASN A 131 -1.75 -23.69 11.95
CA ASN A 131 -0.94 -22.86 12.84
C ASN A 131 -0.81 -21.41 12.32
N VAL A 132 -0.68 -21.21 11.02
CA VAL A 132 -0.60 -19.89 10.37
C VAL A 132 -1.92 -19.14 10.53
N PHE A 133 -3.06 -19.80 10.33
CA PHE A 133 -4.37 -19.19 10.56
C PHE A 133 -4.56 -18.78 12.03
N VAL A 134 -4.25 -19.66 12.98
CA VAL A 134 -4.33 -19.35 14.43
C VAL A 134 -3.43 -18.18 14.79
N ARG A 135 -2.21 -18.13 14.24
CA ARG A 135 -1.28 -17.00 14.44
C ARG A 135 -1.80 -15.70 13.82
N ALA A 136 -2.36 -15.73 12.61
CA ALA A 136 -2.91 -14.57 11.94
C ALA A 136 -4.09 -13.94 12.70
N ARG A 137 -4.87 -14.74 13.45
CA ARG A 137 -5.93 -14.21 14.31
C ARG A 137 -5.44 -13.24 15.39
N VAL A 138 -4.19 -13.39 15.84
CA VAL A 138 -3.62 -12.60 16.95
C VAL A 138 -2.41 -11.76 16.54
N SER A 139 -1.86 -11.97 15.34
CA SER A 139 -0.66 -11.29 14.85
C SER A 139 -0.89 -10.67 13.47
N LYS A 140 -0.75 -9.33 13.41
CA LYS A 140 -0.80 -8.57 12.15
C LYS A 140 0.27 -9.03 11.17
N ASP A 141 1.45 -9.39 11.65
CA ASP A 141 2.57 -9.80 10.78
C ASP A 141 2.30 -11.16 10.13
N ALA A 142 1.69 -12.09 10.86
CA ALA A 142 1.23 -13.36 10.30
C ALA A 142 0.14 -13.14 9.23
N THR A 143 -0.81 -12.24 9.48
CA THR A 143 -1.83 -11.84 8.47
C THR A 143 -1.21 -11.22 7.23
N ASN A 144 -0.22 -10.33 7.40
CA ASN A 144 0.50 -9.73 6.29
C ASN A 144 1.25 -10.81 5.47
N CYS A 145 1.87 -11.78 6.14
CA CYS A 145 2.55 -12.90 5.49
C CYS A 145 1.59 -13.73 4.62
N ILE A 146 0.41 -14.09 5.16
CA ILE A 146 -0.63 -14.76 4.37
C ILE A 146 -0.99 -13.91 3.16
N GLY A 147 -1.29 -12.63 3.35
CA GLY A 147 -1.66 -11.73 2.24
C GLY A 147 -0.59 -11.64 1.15
N ILE A 148 0.69 -11.56 1.52
CA ILE A 148 1.82 -11.56 0.58
C ILE A 148 1.83 -12.85 -0.24
N HIS A 149 1.77 -14.01 0.42
CA HIS A 149 1.80 -15.29 -0.29
C HIS A 149 0.55 -15.52 -1.14
N THR A 150 -0.64 -15.19 -0.64
CA THR A 150 -1.88 -15.25 -1.42
C THR A 150 -1.77 -14.41 -2.69
N ASN A 151 -1.27 -13.17 -2.59
CA ASN A 151 -1.06 -12.31 -3.75
C ASN A 151 -0.01 -12.89 -4.72
N GLN A 152 1.07 -13.49 -4.21
CA GLN A 152 2.08 -14.15 -5.05
C GLN A 152 1.50 -15.34 -5.81
N PHE A 153 0.78 -16.24 -5.14
CA PHE A 153 0.15 -17.41 -5.77
C PHE A 153 -0.91 -17.01 -6.77
N PHE A 154 -1.77 -16.06 -6.42
CA PHE A 154 -2.77 -15.52 -7.34
C PHE A 154 -2.12 -14.85 -8.56
N GLY A 155 -1.03 -14.10 -8.36
CA GLY A 155 -0.21 -13.54 -9.42
C GLY A 155 0.31 -14.59 -10.39
N MET A 156 0.84 -15.71 -9.88
CA MET A 156 1.30 -16.83 -10.73
C MET A 156 0.16 -17.46 -11.52
N LEU A 157 -1.02 -17.65 -10.91
CA LEU A 157 -2.19 -18.17 -11.61
C LEU A 157 -2.63 -17.24 -12.75
N MET A 158 -2.65 -15.92 -12.53
CA MET A 158 -2.99 -14.95 -13.58
C MET A 158 -2.03 -15.01 -14.77
N GLU A 159 -0.75 -15.31 -14.53
CA GLU A 159 0.27 -15.36 -15.57
C GLU A 159 0.16 -16.66 -16.38
N LEU A 160 -0.05 -17.80 -15.71
CA LEU A 160 -0.43 -19.04 -16.37
C LEU A 160 -1.72 -18.89 -17.19
N ALA A 161 -2.70 -18.12 -16.69
CA ALA A 161 -3.93 -17.83 -17.42
C ALA A 161 -3.68 -16.99 -18.69
N LYS A 162 -2.74 -16.03 -18.66
CA LYS A 162 -2.31 -15.28 -19.87
C LYS A 162 -1.65 -16.19 -20.91
N GLU A 163 -0.97 -17.25 -20.45
CA GLU A 163 -0.43 -18.32 -21.30
C GLU A 163 -1.50 -19.32 -21.77
N LYS A 164 -2.79 -19.04 -21.53
CA LYS A 164 -3.95 -19.87 -21.90
C LYS A 164 -4.00 -21.23 -21.19
N ASN A 165 -3.44 -21.33 -19.98
CA ASN A 165 -3.63 -22.51 -19.13
C ASN A 165 -5.08 -22.55 -18.58
N GLU A 166 -5.89 -23.47 -19.08
CA GLU A 166 -7.33 -23.58 -18.75
C GLU A 166 -7.59 -23.79 -17.25
N ALA A 167 -6.80 -24.65 -16.59
CA ALA A 167 -6.93 -24.88 -15.16
C ALA A 167 -6.63 -23.62 -14.35
N ALA A 168 -5.60 -22.86 -14.74
CA ALA A 168 -5.29 -21.58 -14.09
C ALA A 168 -6.42 -20.56 -14.29
N ILE A 169 -7.03 -20.49 -15.48
CA ILE A 169 -8.20 -19.65 -15.75
C ILE A 169 -9.36 -20.03 -14.83
N GLU A 170 -9.65 -21.32 -14.68
CA GLU A 170 -10.71 -21.82 -13.81
C GLU A 170 -10.46 -21.45 -12.34
N TYR A 171 -9.24 -21.63 -11.83
CA TYR A 171 -8.89 -21.25 -10.46
C TYR A 171 -8.96 -19.73 -10.24
N VAL A 172 -8.48 -18.92 -11.18
CA VAL A 172 -8.60 -17.44 -11.09
C VAL A 172 -10.07 -17.04 -11.03
N LEU A 173 -10.92 -17.64 -11.87
CA LEU A 173 -12.35 -17.38 -11.88
C LEU A 173 -13.00 -17.78 -10.54
N GLN A 174 -12.68 -18.97 -10.03
CA GLN A 174 -13.23 -19.47 -8.77
C GLN A 174 -12.84 -18.57 -7.58
N ILE A 175 -11.55 -18.23 -7.44
CA ILE A 175 -11.04 -17.37 -6.37
C ILE A 175 -11.68 -15.99 -6.45
N THR A 176 -11.72 -15.39 -7.65
CA THR A 176 -12.31 -14.05 -7.86
C THR A 176 -13.80 -14.07 -7.52
N ARG A 177 -14.54 -15.08 -7.97
CA ARG A 177 -15.97 -15.24 -7.67
C ARG A 177 -16.21 -15.37 -6.16
N GLN A 178 -15.47 -16.24 -5.48
CA GLN A 178 -15.60 -16.42 -4.02
C GLN A 178 -15.27 -15.14 -3.27
N GLY A 179 -14.21 -14.43 -3.67
CA GLY A 179 -13.83 -13.13 -3.11
C GLY A 179 -14.93 -12.09 -3.27
N CYS A 180 -15.50 -11.95 -4.47
CA CYS A 180 -16.60 -11.03 -4.72
C CYS A 180 -17.84 -11.36 -3.88
N VAL A 181 -18.24 -12.64 -3.82
CA VAL A 181 -19.40 -13.09 -3.02
C VAL A 181 -19.18 -12.79 -1.54
N PHE A 182 -17.99 -13.07 -1.02
CA PHE A 182 -17.63 -12.79 0.37
C PHE A 182 -17.65 -11.28 0.68
N LEU A 183 -17.03 -10.47 -0.18
CA LEU A 183 -17.00 -9.01 -0.03
C LEU A 183 -18.38 -8.39 -0.14
N LYS A 184 -19.25 -8.90 -1.02
CA LYS A 184 -20.66 -8.50 -1.11
C LYS A 184 -21.38 -8.77 0.21
N GLY A 185 -21.31 -10.00 0.72
CA GLY A 185 -21.95 -10.36 1.99
C GLY A 185 -21.47 -9.49 3.16
N LEU A 186 -20.17 -9.19 3.21
CA LEU A 186 -19.62 -8.23 4.19
C LEU A 186 -20.12 -6.80 3.97
N SER A 187 -20.26 -6.35 2.72
CA SER A 187 -20.75 -4.99 2.43
C SER A 187 -22.22 -4.79 2.79
N GLU A 188 -23.01 -5.86 2.79
CA GLU A 188 -24.42 -5.85 3.18
C GLU A 188 -24.59 -5.97 4.70
N THR A 189 -23.76 -6.79 5.35
CA THR A 189 -23.92 -7.10 6.79
C THR A 189 -23.08 -6.23 7.72
N ASN A 190 -21.84 -5.92 7.34
CA ASN A 190 -20.84 -5.24 8.17
C ASN A 190 -20.02 -4.22 7.34
N PRO A 191 -20.68 -3.24 6.69
CA PRO A 191 -20.01 -2.31 5.78
C PRO A 191 -18.87 -1.51 6.44
N GLU A 192 -18.97 -1.23 7.74
CA GLU A 192 -17.96 -0.53 8.53
C GLU A 192 -16.60 -1.24 8.57
N LEU A 193 -16.55 -2.57 8.44
CA LEU A 193 -15.30 -3.33 8.34
C LEU A 193 -14.57 -3.03 7.01
N LEU A 194 -15.33 -2.73 5.96
CA LEU A 194 -14.81 -2.51 4.61
C LEU A 194 -14.57 -1.03 4.30
N ARG A 195 -15.32 -0.11 4.92
CA ARG A 195 -15.19 1.35 4.69
C ARG A 195 -13.75 1.87 4.76
N PRO A 196 -12.89 1.49 5.73
CA PRO A 196 -11.52 1.99 5.75
C PRO A 196 -10.72 1.63 4.49
N ALA A 197 -10.98 0.48 3.86
CA ALA A 197 -10.33 0.09 2.61
C ALA A 197 -11.06 0.67 1.39
N ALA A 198 -12.39 0.65 1.40
CA ALA A 198 -13.23 1.11 0.30
C ALA A 198 -13.16 2.63 0.09
N ARG A 199 -13.19 3.44 1.15
CA ARG A 199 -13.08 4.91 1.04
C ARG A 199 -11.78 5.36 0.40
N ARG A 200 -10.71 4.56 0.50
CA ARG A 200 -9.40 4.77 -0.14
C ARG A 200 -9.24 4.05 -1.48
N SER A 201 -10.26 3.32 -1.91
CA SER A 201 -10.28 2.58 -3.17
C SER A 201 -11.18 3.28 -4.18
N TRP A 202 -10.84 3.12 -5.46
CA TRP A 202 -11.60 3.68 -6.58
C TRP A 202 -12.50 2.68 -7.28
N ARG A 203 -12.17 1.41 -7.09
CA ARG A 203 -12.88 0.31 -7.69
C ARG A 203 -13.29 -0.59 -6.56
N TRP A 204 -14.51 -1.08 -6.67
CA TRP A 204 -14.97 -2.16 -5.84
C TRP A 204 -15.26 -3.36 -6.73
N PRO A 205 -14.76 -4.55 -6.39
CA PRO A 205 -15.07 -5.74 -7.17
C PRO A 205 -16.56 -6.08 -7.03
N VAL A 206 -17.22 -6.30 -8.17
CA VAL A 206 -18.64 -6.71 -8.24
C VAL A 206 -18.81 -7.79 -9.30
N LEU A 207 -19.74 -8.71 -9.08
CA LEU A 207 -20.18 -9.65 -10.10
C LEU A 207 -21.38 -9.05 -10.83
N LYS A 208 -21.28 -9.02 -12.16
CA LYS A 208 -22.37 -8.61 -13.04
C LYS A 208 -22.92 -9.85 -13.75
N SER A 209 -24.22 -10.04 -13.62
CA SER A 209 -24.97 -11.05 -14.35
C SER A 209 -25.84 -10.37 -15.40
N LEU A 210 -26.10 -11.05 -16.52
CA LEU A 210 -27.12 -10.64 -17.49
C LEU A 210 -28.53 -10.77 -16.92
N HIS A 211 -28.71 -11.64 -15.92
CA HIS A 211 -29.98 -11.80 -15.24
C HIS A 211 -30.14 -10.70 -14.16
N PRO A 212 -31.17 -9.83 -14.23
CA PRO A 212 -31.30 -8.68 -13.35
C PRO A 212 -31.23 -9.03 -11.85
N TYR A 213 -31.86 -10.15 -11.46
CA TYR A 213 -31.93 -10.60 -10.07
C TYR A 213 -30.65 -11.28 -9.55
N LEU A 214 -29.67 -11.57 -10.41
CA LEU A 214 -28.40 -12.19 -10.03
C LEU A 214 -27.22 -11.21 -10.15
N SER A 215 -27.50 -9.95 -10.49
CA SER A 215 -26.50 -8.91 -10.64
C SER A 215 -26.32 -8.18 -9.32
N ASP A 216 -25.09 -7.83 -8.98
CA ASP A 216 -24.84 -7.02 -7.79
C ASP A 216 -25.34 -5.58 -8.00
N GLU A 217 -26.01 -5.04 -6.98
CA GLU A 217 -26.42 -3.64 -6.89
C GLU A 217 -25.20 -2.74 -6.64
N HIS A 218 -24.35 -2.64 -7.65
CA HIS A 218 -23.06 -1.96 -7.60
C HIS A 218 -23.17 -0.54 -7.03
N GLU A 219 -24.19 0.23 -7.44
CA GLU A 219 -24.39 1.60 -6.96
C GLU A 219 -24.69 1.63 -5.46
N LEU A 220 -25.54 0.74 -4.97
CA LEU A 220 -25.87 0.63 -3.55
C LEU A 220 -24.64 0.21 -2.72
N ILE A 221 -23.89 -0.80 -3.19
CA ILE A 221 -22.64 -1.24 -2.55
C ILE A 221 -21.66 -0.07 -2.45
N CYS A 222 -21.39 0.62 -3.56
CA CYS A 222 -20.47 1.76 -3.59
C CYS A 222 -20.91 2.89 -2.65
N LYS A 223 -22.21 3.19 -2.60
CA LYS A 223 -22.78 4.19 -1.68
C LYS A 223 -22.61 3.78 -0.22
N ASN A 224 -22.93 2.54 0.13
CA ASN A 224 -22.84 2.02 1.51
C ASN A 224 -21.40 1.98 2.03
N LEU A 225 -20.46 1.64 1.14
CA LEU A 225 -19.04 1.59 1.41
C LEU A 225 -18.35 2.95 1.33
N GLN A 226 -19.06 3.99 0.88
CA GLN A 226 -18.50 5.33 0.70
C GLN A 226 -17.25 5.28 -0.21
N LEU A 227 -17.34 4.49 -1.29
CA LEU A 227 -16.22 4.21 -2.19
C LEU A 227 -15.58 5.51 -2.66
N GLY A 228 -14.27 5.63 -2.49
CA GLY A 228 -13.48 6.78 -2.95
C GLY A 228 -13.64 8.08 -2.15
N GLN A 229 -14.45 8.14 -1.08
CA GLN A 229 -14.65 9.39 -0.32
C GLN A 229 -13.38 9.94 0.35
N ASP A 230 -12.41 9.09 0.67
CA ASP A 230 -11.10 9.51 1.23
C ASP A 230 -10.02 9.56 0.17
N THR A 231 -10.37 9.38 -1.10
CA THR A 231 -9.38 9.49 -2.16
C THR A 231 -9.16 10.96 -2.48
N PRO A 232 -7.93 11.33 -2.87
CA PRO A 232 -7.57 12.72 -3.10
C PRO A 232 -8.33 13.46 -4.19
N PHE A 233 -9.23 12.77 -4.88
CA PHE A 233 -10.02 13.28 -5.96
C PHE A 233 -11.41 12.70 -5.82
N GLU A 234 -12.42 13.56 -5.87
CA GLU A 234 -13.65 13.13 -6.51
C GLU A 234 -13.30 12.94 -7.98
N ILE A 235 -13.71 11.83 -8.60
CA ILE A 235 -13.65 11.67 -10.06
C ILE A 235 -14.65 12.68 -10.63
N HIS A 236 -14.26 13.95 -10.63
CA HIS A 236 -15.10 15.02 -11.08
C HIS A 236 -15.36 14.76 -12.56
N PRO A 237 -16.61 14.83 -13.05
CA PRO A 237 -16.90 14.58 -14.47
C PRO A 237 -16.09 15.45 -15.44
N SER A 238 -15.57 16.60 -14.98
CA SER A 238 -14.69 17.48 -15.77
C SER A 238 -13.19 17.12 -15.71
N ALA A 239 -12.78 16.18 -14.87
CA ALA A 239 -11.38 15.80 -14.74
C ALA A 239 -10.90 15.14 -16.05
N ARG A 240 -9.88 15.72 -16.67
CA ARG A 240 -9.34 15.28 -17.98
C ARG A 240 -8.40 14.08 -17.86
N TRP A 241 -8.59 13.24 -16.86
CA TRP A 241 -7.70 12.12 -16.60
C TRP A 241 -7.96 10.99 -17.59
N LYS A 242 -6.92 10.17 -17.81
CA LYS A 242 -6.96 9.00 -18.69
C LYS A 242 -6.60 7.77 -17.90
N THR A 243 -7.25 6.64 -18.19
CA THR A 243 -6.94 5.32 -17.62
C THR A 243 -5.79 4.62 -18.34
N ASP A 244 -4.94 5.38 -19.07
CA ASP A 244 -3.74 4.82 -19.69
C ASP A 244 -2.65 4.54 -18.64
N ALA A 245 -1.64 3.73 -18.99
CA ALA A 245 -0.59 3.33 -18.05
C ALA A 245 0.07 4.53 -17.34
N ALA A 246 0.29 5.63 -18.08
CA ALA A 246 0.83 6.86 -17.50
C ALA A 246 -0.14 7.52 -16.50
N GLY A 247 -1.43 7.55 -16.79
CA GLY A 247 -2.46 8.03 -15.87
C GLY A 247 -2.56 7.20 -14.60
N VAL A 248 -2.49 5.87 -14.70
CA VAL A 248 -2.46 4.97 -13.55
C VAL A 248 -1.24 5.26 -12.67
N ILE A 249 -0.06 5.40 -13.25
CA ILE A 249 1.18 5.68 -12.49
C ILE A 249 1.11 7.06 -11.82
N ALA A 250 0.69 8.09 -12.55
CA ALA A 250 0.54 9.44 -12.01
C ALA A 250 -0.47 9.46 -10.85
N PHE A 251 -1.54 8.69 -10.99
CA PHE A 251 -2.50 8.51 -9.93
C PHE A 251 -1.90 7.83 -8.70
N CYS A 252 -1.26 6.66 -8.85
CA CYS A 252 -0.64 5.95 -7.74
C CYS A 252 0.33 6.85 -6.96
N LEU A 253 1.08 7.68 -7.68
CA LEU A 253 2.01 8.64 -7.09
C LEU A 253 1.30 9.72 -6.26
N LEU A 254 0.17 10.24 -6.73
CA LEU A 254 -0.59 11.24 -5.98
C LEU A 254 -1.30 10.64 -4.77
N THR A 255 -1.87 9.44 -4.89
CA THR A 255 -2.43 8.71 -3.73
C THR A 255 -1.37 8.46 -2.68
N TYR A 256 -0.17 8.06 -3.09
CA TYR A 256 0.95 7.90 -2.17
C TYR A 256 1.28 9.19 -1.42
N LEU A 257 1.29 10.34 -2.11
CA LEU A 257 1.53 11.65 -1.47
C LEU A 257 0.44 12.00 -0.47
N TYR A 258 -0.83 11.73 -0.79
CA TYR A 258 -1.93 11.97 0.13
C TYR A 258 -1.90 11.04 1.34
N ASP A 259 -1.69 9.75 1.14
CA ASP A 259 -1.48 8.81 2.23
C ASP A 259 -0.31 9.25 3.13
N ALA A 260 0.78 9.76 2.54
CA ALA A 260 1.92 10.27 3.29
C ALA A 260 1.55 11.51 4.13
N ARG A 261 0.73 12.41 3.57
CA ARG A 261 0.20 13.60 4.23
C ARG A 261 -0.68 13.22 5.44
N GLU A 262 -1.60 12.28 5.27
CA GLU A 262 -2.59 11.92 6.29
C GLU A 262 -2.02 11.03 7.41
N ARG A 263 -1.04 10.16 7.12
CA ARG A 263 -0.55 9.16 8.09
C ARG A 263 0.63 9.62 8.95
N ASP A 264 0.97 10.91 8.94
CA ASP A 264 2.20 11.45 9.53
C ASP A 264 3.43 10.59 9.16
N ALA A 265 3.72 10.52 7.85
CA ALA A 265 4.86 9.80 7.27
C ALA A 265 6.23 10.44 7.63
N GLY A 266 6.37 10.92 8.86
CA GLY A 266 7.54 11.62 9.37
C GLY A 266 7.79 12.94 8.64
N PRO A 267 9.05 13.26 8.29
CA PRO A 267 9.37 14.53 7.64
C PRO A 267 8.60 14.77 6.34
N LEU A 268 8.32 13.72 5.55
CA LEU A 268 7.55 13.84 4.31
C LEU A 268 6.11 14.25 4.59
N GLY A 269 5.45 13.57 5.55
CA GLY A 269 4.08 13.89 5.95
C GLY A 269 3.96 15.33 6.45
N LYS A 270 4.87 15.77 7.33
CA LYS A 270 4.93 17.15 7.82
C LYS A 270 5.20 18.18 6.72
N HIS A 271 6.00 17.83 5.72
CA HIS A 271 6.23 18.72 4.58
C HIS A 271 4.96 18.85 3.72
N LEU A 272 4.26 17.74 3.47
CA LEU A 272 3.03 17.71 2.67
C LEU A 272 1.81 18.28 3.41
N SER A 273 1.77 18.21 4.75
CA SER A 273 0.68 18.82 5.53
C SER A 273 0.66 20.34 5.40
N ALA A 274 1.82 20.96 5.12
CA ALA A 274 1.95 22.39 4.83
C ALA A 274 1.59 22.77 3.38
N PHE A 275 1.25 21.81 2.52
CA PHE A 275 0.82 22.10 1.15
C PHE A 275 -0.67 22.49 1.14
N PRO A 276 -1.07 23.41 0.25
CA PRO A 276 -2.49 23.59 -0.08
C PRO A 276 -3.13 22.26 -0.50
N LYS A 277 -4.47 22.18 -0.45
CA LYS A 277 -5.19 21.06 -1.08
C LYS A 277 -4.78 20.96 -2.56
N PHE A 278 -4.75 19.75 -3.11
CA PHE A 278 -4.41 19.56 -4.52
C PHE A 278 -5.47 20.21 -5.40
N SER A 279 -5.05 21.16 -6.22
CA SER A 279 -5.88 21.89 -7.19
C SER A 279 -5.02 22.28 -8.39
N GLU A 280 -5.61 22.90 -9.42
CA GLU A 280 -4.88 23.28 -10.64
C GLU A 280 -3.66 24.17 -10.30
N ASP A 281 -3.85 25.15 -9.41
CA ASP A 281 -2.80 26.05 -8.94
C ASP A 281 -1.69 25.36 -8.12
N SER A 282 -2.07 24.43 -7.25
CA SER A 282 -1.13 23.78 -6.34
C SER A 282 -0.45 22.56 -6.97
N ALA A 283 -1.04 21.96 -8.00
CA ALA A 283 -0.59 20.71 -8.62
C ALA A 283 0.88 20.73 -9.07
N PRO A 284 1.44 21.81 -9.64
CA PRO A 284 2.87 21.88 -9.97
C PRO A 284 3.79 21.68 -8.75
N ARG A 285 3.37 22.11 -7.55
CA ARG A 285 4.14 21.94 -6.31
C ARG A 285 4.10 20.49 -5.84
N TRP A 286 2.92 19.87 -5.87
CA TRP A 286 2.75 18.45 -5.60
C TRP A 286 3.58 17.58 -6.55
N TRP A 287 3.56 17.91 -7.84
CA TRP A 287 4.36 17.20 -8.85
C TRP A 287 5.85 17.23 -8.54
N LYS A 288 6.41 18.35 -8.04
CA LYS A 288 7.83 18.40 -7.68
C LYS A 288 8.20 17.37 -6.61
N VAL A 289 7.34 17.19 -5.59
CA VAL A 289 7.55 16.16 -4.56
C VAL A 289 7.35 14.76 -5.14
N GLY A 290 6.30 14.56 -5.93
CA GLY A 290 6.04 13.29 -6.62
C GLY A 290 7.21 12.87 -7.53
N GLN A 291 7.73 13.79 -8.34
CA GLN A 291 8.89 13.58 -9.19
C GLN A 291 10.12 13.20 -8.37
N TYR A 292 10.37 13.89 -7.26
CA TYR A 292 11.48 13.55 -6.37
C TYR A 292 11.34 12.13 -5.83
N LEU A 293 10.16 11.74 -5.32
CA LEU A 293 9.90 10.40 -4.80
C LEU A 293 10.00 9.32 -5.88
N LEU A 294 9.48 9.59 -7.08
CA LEU A 294 9.59 8.70 -8.22
C LEU A 294 11.07 8.46 -8.58
N LEU A 295 11.89 9.51 -8.64
CA LEU A 295 13.32 9.37 -8.93
C LEU A 295 14.12 8.79 -7.75
N LEU A 296 13.64 8.96 -6.51
CA LEU A 296 14.22 8.32 -5.34
C LEU A 296 14.00 6.81 -5.38
N ALA A 297 12.81 6.36 -5.77
CA ALA A 297 12.47 4.95 -5.94
C ALA A 297 13.12 4.36 -7.21
N TYR A 298 13.15 5.13 -8.30
CA TYR A 298 13.64 4.72 -9.62
C TYR A 298 14.68 5.73 -10.14
N PRO A 299 15.96 5.61 -9.72
CA PRO A 299 17.01 6.55 -10.15
C PRO A 299 17.26 6.58 -11.67
N ASN A 300 17.05 5.42 -12.32
CA ASN A 300 17.21 5.21 -13.77
C ASN A 300 15.87 4.74 -14.37
N PRO A 301 14.85 5.62 -14.44
CA PRO A 301 13.49 5.23 -14.83
C PRO A 301 13.42 4.68 -16.25
N GLU A 302 14.33 5.07 -17.15
CA GLU A 302 14.42 4.54 -18.51
C GLU A 302 14.87 3.08 -18.59
N ARG A 303 15.39 2.51 -17.50
CA ARG A 303 15.74 1.08 -17.40
C ARG A 303 14.61 0.23 -16.81
N VAL A 304 13.50 0.86 -16.41
CA VAL A 304 12.33 0.19 -15.85
C VAL A 304 11.34 0.00 -17.00
N PRO A 305 11.11 -1.23 -17.50
CA PRO A 305 10.27 -1.50 -18.66
C PRO A 305 8.87 -0.89 -18.58
N GLU A 306 8.26 -0.88 -17.39
CA GLU A 306 6.94 -0.30 -17.14
C GLU A 306 6.95 1.22 -17.46
N LEU A 307 8.02 1.93 -17.08
CA LEU A 307 8.20 3.35 -17.35
C LEU A 307 8.69 3.61 -18.78
N GLU A 308 9.60 2.78 -19.29
CA GLU A 308 10.13 2.87 -20.64
C GLU A 308 9.03 2.71 -21.69
N SER A 309 8.09 1.78 -21.45
CA SER A 309 6.95 1.48 -22.33
C SER A 309 6.02 2.68 -22.56
N LEU A 310 6.08 3.70 -21.69
CA LEU A 310 5.34 4.94 -21.86
C LEU A 310 5.82 5.72 -23.10
N VAL A 311 7.08 5.54 -23.51
CA VAL A 311 7.69 6.25 -24.65
C VAL A 311 7.57 5.42 -25.92
N LYS A 312 6.44 5.57 -26.62
CA LYS A 312 6.13 4.78 -27.83
C LYS A 312 6.91 5.20 -29.08
N ALA A 313 7.16 6.49 -29.27
CA ALA A 313 7.74 7.02 -30.51
C ALA A 313 9.23 6.66 -30.65
N PRO A 314 9.69 6.02 -31.75
CA PRO A 314 11.09 5.66 -31.96
C PRO A 314 12.05 6.86 -31.91
N SER A 315 11.61 8.01 -32.43
CA SER A 315 12.38 9.27 -32.41
C SER A 315 12.72 9.77 -31.00
N HIS A 316 11.94 9.34 -30.01
CA HIS A 316 12.11 9.65 -28.60
C HIS A 316 12.97 8.62 -27.84
N ARG A 317 13.28 7.48 -28.46
CA ARG A 317 14.07 6.38 -27.87
C ARG A 317 15.55 6.39 -28.27
N LYS A 318 16.02 7.45 -28.93
CA LYS A 318 17.40 7.56 -29.44
C LYS A 318 18.50 7.56 -28.37
N SER A 319 18.19 7.97 -27.13
CA SER A 319 19.16 7.95 -26.03
C SER A 319 18.46 7.80 -24.67
N PRO A 320 19.13 7.21 -23.67
CA PRO A 320 18.58 7.03 -22.32
C PRO A 320 18.08 8.34 -21.70
N GLY A 321 18.86 9.42 -21.84
CA GLY A 321 18.47 10.74 -21.34
C GLY A 321 17.20 11.29 -21.99
N ARG A 322 17.00 11.04 -23.29
CA ARG A 322 15.77 11.46 -24.00
C ARG A 322 14.56 10.64 -23.56
N VAL A 323 14.73 9.33 -23.36
CA VAL A 323 13.68 8.46 -22.82
C VAL A 323 13.27 8.95 -21.43
N ARG A 324 14.24 9.15 -20.52
CA ARG A 324 14.01 9.67 -19.17
C ARG A 324 13.25 11.00 -19.18
N PHE A 325 13.68 11.96 -20.00
CA PHE A 325 13.00 13.24 -20.14
C PHE A 325 11.54 13.06 -20.58
N ARG A 326 11.29 12.17 -21.55
CA ARG A 326 9.94 11.91 -22.06
C ARG A 326 9.05 11.19 -21.04
N ILE A 327 9.58 10.22 -20.30
CA ILE A 327 8.87 9.59 -19.18
C ILE A 327 8.39 10.66 -18.19
N MET A 328 9.30 11.52 -17.73
CA MET A 328 8.98 12.59 -16.77
C MET A 328 7.96 13.58 -17.32
N LYS A 329 8.06 13.95 -18.61
CA LYS A 329 7.09 14.83 -19.24
C LYS A 329 5.69 14.19 -19.29
N ILE A 330 5.59 12.95 -19.78
CA ILE A 330 4.31 12.23 -19.89
C ILE A 330 3.64 12.08 -18.51
N LEU A 331 4.42 11.67 -17.51
CA LEU A 331 3.90 11.52 -16.14
C LEU A 331 3.50 12.86 -15.52
N ARG A 332 4.28 13.93 -15.75
CA ARG A 332 3.91 15.28 -15.31
C ARG A 332 2.58 15.71 -15.92
N ASP A 333 2.45 15.59 -17.23
CA ASP A 333 1.25 16.02 -17.95
C ASP A 333 0.02 15.25 -17.44
N ARG A 334 0.16 13.95 -17.17
CA ARG A 334 -0.90 13.14 -16.54
C ARG A 334 -1.18 13.53 -15.11
N PHE A 335 -0.16 13.75 -14.30
CA PHE A 335 -0.32 14.12 -12.89
C PHE A 335 -1.03 15.46 -12.74
N LEU A 336 -0.64 16.47 -13.53
CA LEU A 336 -1.31 17.77 -13.54
C LEU A 336 -2.76 17.66 -14.05
N SER A 337 -3.04 16.77 -15.00
CA SER A 337 -4.43 16.54 -15.48
C SER A 337 -5.37 15.90 -14.45
N LEU A 338 -4.83 15.41 -13.32
CA LEU A 338 -5.63 14.93 -12.19
C LEU A 338 -6.17 16.08 -11.33
N ALA A 339 -5.66 17.30 -11.50
CA ALA A 339 -6.06 18.44 -10.69
C ALA A 339 -7.52 18.81 -10.99
N PRO A 340 -8.36 18.98 -9.95
CA PRO A 340 -9.67 19.57 -10.15
C PRO A 340 -9.50 21.04 -10.57
N PRO A 341 -10.39 21.55 -11.44
CA PRO A 341 -10.49 22.99 -11.64
C PRO A 341 -10.86 23.65 -10.31
N ASP A 342 -10.30 24.82 -10.03
CA ASP A 342 -10.60 25.60 -8.82
C ASP A 342 -12.06 26.08 -8.74
#